data_AF-A0A524LVU3-F1
#
_entry.id   AF-A0A524LVU3-F1
#
_cell.length_a   1.000
_cell.length_b   1.000
_cell.length_c   1.000
_cell.angle_alpha   90.00
_cell.angle_beta   90.00
_cell.angle_gamma   90.00
#
_symmetry.space_group_name_H-M   'P 1'
#
loop_
_entity.id
_entity.type
_entity.pdbx_description
1 polymer ?
#
loop_
_entity_poly.entity_id
_entity_poly.type
_entity_poly.pdbx_seq_one_letter_code
_entity_poly.pdbx_strand_id
1 'polypeptide(L)'
;MIQKQEFGHTGHQSTRVIFGAYALSKASQSEADTTLALLQKYGVNHIDTAPAYGNAEERIGLWMEQHHNDFFLATKSRSRSYDGAWKDLQQSLRRLRVDQVDLWQMHGLTNPVSWEKVMGPGGALDAFIEARDKGLVRFLGITGHGDKVPAMHRQSLERFDFDSVLLPYNYLQMQKPRYATDFNELVTLCNKRNIAVQTIKSVVRRSWGTRPPTHNTYFYEPLETQEAIDKSVHWSLGLRDSFLVT
;
A
#
# COMPACT_ATOMS: atom_id res chain seq x y z
N MET A 1 13.73 -14.79 -11.29
CA MET A 1 12.31 -14.73 -10.84
C MET A 1 12.26 -13.93 -9.55
N ILE A 2 11.23 -13.09 -9.37
CA ILE A 2 11.08 -12.28 -8.15
C ILE A 2 10.79 -13.23 -6.97
N GLN A 3 11.53 -13.07 -5.87
CA GLN A 3 11.33 -13.90 -4.67
C GLN A 3 9.92 -13.70 -4.11
N LYS A 4 9.29 -14.80 -3.68
CA LYS A 4 8.02 -14.79 -2.94
C LYS A 4 8.24 -15.06 -1.46
N GLN A 5 7.39 -14.51 -0.61
CA GLN A 5 7.36 -14.70 0.85
C GLN A 5 5.91 -14.66 1.34
N GLU A 6 5.67 -15.25 2.51
CA GLU A 6 4.39 -15.09 3.21
C GLU A 6 4.15 -13.63 3.55
N PHE A 7 3.01 -13.11 3.10
CA PHE A 7 2.59 -11.75 3.41
C PHE A 7 2.00 -11.71 4.82
N GLY A 8 2.89 -11.69 5.82
CA GLY A 8 2.51 -11.82 7.22
C GLY A 8 1.73 -13.12 7.47
N HIS A 9 0.70 -13.06 8.31
CA HIS A 9 -0.16 -14.19 8.65
C HIS A 9 -1.34 -14.42 7.68
N THR A 10 -1.31 -13.80 6.49
CA THR A 10 -2.43 -13.89 5.52
C THR A 10 -2.48 -15.22 4.75
N GLY A 11 -1.40 -16.00 4.79
CA GLY A 11 -1.23 -17.21 3.97
C GLY A 11 -0.97 -16.93 2.48
N HIS A 12 -0.96 -15.67 2.04
CA HIS A 12 -0.63 -15.31 0.66
C HIS A 12 0.89 -15.28 0.42
N GLN A 13 1.36 -16.03 -0.57
CA GLN A 13 2.75 -16.00 -1.05
C GLN A 13 2.95 -14.83 -2.01
N SER A 14 3.13 -13.62 -1.47
CA SER A 14 3.33 -12.40 -2.26
C SER A 14 4.73 -12.35 -2.85
N THR A 15 4.86 -11.86 -4.08
CA THR A 15 6.15 -11.36 -4.56
C THR A 15 6.64 -10.24 -3.65
N ARG A 16 7.94 -10.23 -3.37
CA ARG A 16 8.61 -9.18 -2.58
C ARG A 16 8.57 -7.80 -3.24
N VAL A 17 8.20 -7.76 -4.51
CA VAL A 17 7.88 -6.55 -5.26
C VAL A 17 6.38 -6.58 -5.56
N ILE A 18 5.66 -5.60 -5.04
CA ILE A 18 4.22 -5.37 -5.22
C ILE A 18 4.05 -4.25 -6.23
N PHE A 19 3.11 -4.39 -7.15
CA PHE A 19 2.84 -3.34 -8.13
C PHE A 19 2.00 -2.22 -7.50
N GLY A 20 2.61 -1.03 -7.35
CA GLY A 20 1.91 0.18 -6.95
C GLY A 20 1.14 0.80 -8.12
N ALA A 21 -0.19 0.66 -8.09
CA ALA A 21 -1.05 1.06 -9.20
C ALA A 21 -1.23 2.57 -9.38
N TYR A 22 -0.58 3.41 -8.56
CA TYR A 22 -0.51 4.85 -8.85
C TYR A 22 0.15 5.11 -10.21
N ALA A 23 1.02 4.20 -10.69
CA ALA A 23 1.56 4.22 -12.05
C ALA A 23 0.45 4.25 -13.12
N LEU A 24 -0.72 3.66 -12.86
CA LEU A 24 -1.86 3.62 -13.79
C LEU A 24 -2.80 4.82 -13.64
N SER A 25 -2.49 5.80 -12.77
CA SER A 25 -3.45 6.86 -12.43
C SER A 25 -3.88 7.72 -13.62
N LYS A 26 -3.00 7.84 -14.62
CA LYS A 26 -3.22 8.60 -15.85
C LYS A 26 -3.10 7.73 -17.11
N ALA A 27 -2.97 6.41 -16.95
CA ALA A 27 -2.79 5.50 -18.06
C ALA A 27 -4.08 5.35 -18.89
N SER A 28 -3.90 5.16 -20.19
CA SER A 28 -4.92 4.60 -21.07
C SER A 28 -5.19 3.14 -20.73
N GLN A 29 -6.28 2.57 -21.26
CA GLN A 29 -6.57 1.14 -21.06
C GLN A 29 -5.48 0.26 -21.66
N SER A 30 -5.02 0.58 -22.88
CA SER A 30 -3.97 -0.20 -23.56
C SER A 30 -2.65 -0.22 -22.78
N GLU A 31 -2.27 0.90 -22.16
CA GLU A 31 -1.07 0.95 -21.31
C GLU A 31 -1.25 0.11 -20.03
N ALA A 32 -2.45 0.15 -19.43
CA ALA A 32 -2.76 -0.67 -18.27
C ALA A 32 -2.73 -2.17 -18.61
N ASP A 33 -3.37 -2.60 -19.70
CA ASP A 33 -3.38 -4.00 -20.14
C ASP A 33 -1.96 -4.50 -20.44
N THR A 34 -1.15 -3.68 -21.13
CA THR A 34 0.27 -3.99 -21.39
C THR A 34 1.04 -4.14 -20.09
N THR A 35 0.79 -3.27 -19.12
CA THR A 35 1.43 -3.33 -17.80
C THR A 35 1.02 -4.59 -17.04
N LEU A 36 -0.28 -4.91 -16.98
CA LEU A 36 -0.80 -6.08 -16.26
C LEU A 36 -0.32 -7.40 -16.88
N ALA A 37 -0.27 -7.48 -18.22
CA ALA A 37 0.34 -8.62 -18.92
C ALA A 37 1.84 -8.76 -18.60
N LEU A 38 2.55 -7.64 -18.45
CA LEU A 38 3.97 -7.64 -18.05
C LEU A 38 4.14 -8.16 -16.62
N LEU A 39 3.26 -7.77 -15.69
CA LEU A 39 3.27 -8.26 -14.32
C LEU A 39 3.10 -9.79 -14.27
N GLN A 40 2.11 -10.32 -14.99
CA GLN A 40 1.91 -11.77 -15.11
C GLN A 40 3.14 -12.47 -15.71
N LYS A 41 3.69 -11.93 -16.81
CA LYS A 41 4.87 -12.49 -17.47
C LYS A 41 6.06 -12.65 -16.52
N TYR A 42 6.24 -11.72 -15.59
CA TYR A 42 7.32 -11.77 -14.59
C TYR A 42 6.89 -12.36 -13.23
N GLY A 43 5.64 -12.81 -13.11
CA GLY A 43 5.12 -13.50 -11.94
C GLY A 43 4.80 -12.61 -10.74
N VAL A 44 4.67 -11.29 -10.93
CA VAL A 44 4.15 -10.37 -9.91
C VAL A 44 2.69 -10.71 -9.65
N ASN A 45 2.32 -10.92 -8.39
CA ASN A 45 1.01 -11.45 -8.01
C ASN A 45 0.29 -10.61 -6.95
N HIS A 46 0.70 -9.35 -6.75
CA HIS A 46 0.11 -8.45 -5.76
C HIS A 46 0.05 -7.04 -6.35
N ILE A 47 -1.14 -6.45 -6.33
CA ILE A 47 -1.41 -5.08 -6.79
C ILE A 47 -1.91 -4.23 -5.61
N ASP A 48 -1.30 -3.06 -5.42
CA ASP A 48 -1.71 -2.06 -4.43
C ASP A 48 -2.28 -0.81 -5.13
N THR A 49 -3.59 -0.61 -5.06
CA THR A 49 -4.31 0.53 -5.66
C THR A 49 -5.06 1.37 -4.62
N ALA A 50 -5.77 2.42 -5.04
CA ALA A 50 -6.65 3.21 -4.18
C ALA A 50 -7.65 4.03 -5.03
N PRO A 51 -8.83 4.41 -4.48
CA PRO A 51 -9.76 5.33 -5.12
C PRO A 51 -9.14 6.67 -5.52
N ALA A 52 -8.14 7.13 -4.76
CA ALA A 52 -7.49 8.41 -4.99
C ALA A 52 -6.48 8.38 -6.16
N TYR A 53 -6.23 7.23 -6.78
CA TYR A 53 -5.21 7.05 -7.80
C TYR A 53 -5.76 7.26 -9.21
N GLY A 54 -6.47 8.36 -9.44
CA GLY A 54 -7.05 8.69 -10.75
C GLY A 54 -7.86 7.52 -11.32
N ASN A 55 -7.52 7.08 -12.53
CA ASN A 55 -8.25 6.01 -13.23
C ASN A 55 -7.81 4.59 -12.84
N ALA A 56 -6.86 4.42 -11.91
CA ALA A 56 -6.19 3.13 -11.69
C ALA A 56 -7.17 1.97 -11.37
N GLU A 57 -8.15 2.18 -10.48
CA GLU A 57 -9.14 1.14 -10.17
C GLU A 57 -9.98 0.74 -11.39
N GLU A 58 -10.39 1.70 -12.21
CA GLU A 58 -11.18 1.41 -13.43
C GLU A 58 -10.36 0.68 -14.49
N ARG A 59 -9.08 1.05 -14.63
CA ARG A 59 -8.14 0.39 -15.56
C ARG A 59 -7.87 -1.04 -15.15
N ILE A 60 -7.65 -1.28 -13.86
CA ILE A 60 -7.47 -2.61 -13.30
C ILE A 60 -8.77 -3.42 -13.42
N GLY A 61 -9.93 -2.82 -13.13
CA GLY A 61 -11.18 -3.55 -13.11
C GLY A 61 -11.59 -4.15 -14.46
N LEU A 62 -11.29 -3.47 -15.56
CA LEU A 62 -11.49 -4.01 -16.90
C LEU A 62 -10.66 -5.29 -17.15
N TRP A 63 -9.45 -5.36 -16.61
CA TRP A 63 -8.62 -6.57 -16.68
C TRP A 63 -9.18 -7.70 -15.80
N MET A 64 -9.67 -7.37 -14.60
CA MET A 64 -10.13 -8.34 -13.61
C MET A 64 -11.36 -9.14 -14.06
N GLU A 65 -12.19 -8.61 -14.96
CA GLU A 65 -13.34 -9.36 -15.52
C GLU A 65 -12.95 -10.71 -16.12
N GLN A 66 -11.74 -10.80 -16.68
CA GLN A 66 -11.23 -12.02 -17.28
C GLN A 66 -10.17 -12.73 -16.41
N HIS A 67 -9.71 -12.08 -15.34
CA HIS A 67 -8.50 -12.45 -14.58
C HIS A 67 -8.67 -12.32 -13.06
N HIS A 68 -9.90 -12.52 -12.56
CA HIS A 68 -10.31 -12.19 -11.19
C HIS A 68 -9.49 -12.83 -10.05
N ASN A 69 -8.70 -13.88 -10.33
CA ASN A 69 -7.89 -14.59 -9.33
C ASN A 69 -6.37 -14.47 -9.55
N ASP A 70 -5.93 -13.61 -10.45
CA ASP A 70 -4.52 -13.57 -10.86
C ASP A 70 -3.62 -12.81 -9.87
N PHE A 71 -4.22 -11.90 -9.10
CA PHE A 71 -3.51 -11.02 -8.20
C PHE A 71 -4.18 -10.98 -6.84
N PHE A 72 -3.37 -10.93 -5.79
CA PHE A 72 -3.80 -10.41 -4.51
C PHE A 72 -4.04 -8.91 -4.65
N LEU A 73 -5.28 -8.49 -4.49
CA LEU A 73 -5.74 -7.15 -4.81
C LEU A 73 -5.95 -6.33 -3.55
N ALA A 74 -5.14 -5.28 -3.38
CA ALA A 74 -5.24 -4.36 -2.27
C ALA A 74 -5.81 -3.00 -2.73
N THR A 75 -6.78 -2.46 -1.99
CA THR A 75 -7.25 -1.06 -2.17
C THR A 75 -7.32 -0.33 -0.82
N LYS A 76 -7.77 0.94 -0.82
CA LYS A 76 -7.70 1.81 0.35
C LYS A 76 -8.92 2.69 0.53
N SER A 77 -9.09 3.27 1.72
CA SER A 77 -10.03 4.37 1.96
C SER A 77 -9.35 5.55 2.68
N ARG A 78 -9.64 6.78 2.24
CA ARG A 78 -9.23 8.01 2.94
C ARG A 78 -10.29 8.54 3.91
N SER A 79 -11.49 7.97 3.86
CA SER A 79 -12.57 8.35 4.76
C SER A 79 -12.20 8.05 6.22
N ARG A 80 -12.80 8.83 7.13
CA ARG A 80 -12.53 8.76 8.57
C ARG A 80 -13.78 8.39 9.39
N SER A 81 -14.94 8.35 8.76
CA SER A 81 -16.21 7.90 9.33
C SER A 81 -16.63 6.57 8.70
N TYR A 82 -17.50 5.85 9.40
CA TYR A 82 -18.14 4.63 8.92
C TYR A 82 -18.74 4.80 7.52
N ASP A 83 -19.71 5.72 7.36
CA ASP A 83 -20.44 5.90 6.09
C ASP A 83 -19.54 6.23 4.90
N GLY A 84 -18.50 7.03 5.15
CA GLY A 84 -17.54 7.41 4.12
C GLY A 84 -16.70 6.21 3.68
N ALA A 85 -16.18 5.44 4.64
CA ALA A 85 -15.39 4.25 4.35
C ALA A 85 -16.23 3.18 3.64
N TRP A 86 -17.45 2.95 4.10
CA TRP A 86 -18.39 2.02 3.47
C TRP A 86 -18.69 2.40 2.01
N LYS A 87 -18.97 3.69 1.78
CA LYS A 87 -19.21 4.24 0.44
C LYS A 87 -17.96 4.13 -0.46
N ASP A 88 -16.77 4.33 0.09
CA ASP A 88 -15.51 4.15 -0.64
C ASP A 88 -15.36 2.69 -1.09
N LEU A 89 -15.56 1.72 -0.18
CA LEU A 89 -15.45 0.30 -0.49
C LEU A 89 -16.41 -0.12 -1.61
N GLN A 90 -17.70 0.24 -1.50
CA GLN A 90 -18.69 -0.08 -2.53
C GLN A 90 -18.32 0.48 -3.90
N GLN A 91 -17.73 1.67 -3.94
CA GLN A 91 -17.25 2.24 -5.20
C GLN A 91 -16.01 1.54 -5.73
N SER A 92 -15.06 1.18 -4.86
CA SER A 92 -13.88 0.41 -5.24
C SER A 92 -14.26 -0.93 -5.84
N LEU A 93 -15.14 -1.71 -5.18
CA LEU A 93 -15.63 -2.99 -5.70
C LEU A 93 -16.26 -2.84 -7.09
N ARG A 94 -17.08 -1.80 -7.29
CA ARG A 94 -17.66 -1.48 -8.61
C ARG A 94 -16.61 -1.11 -9.67
N ARG A 95 -15.66 -0.23 -9.34
CA ARG A 95 -14.62 0.20 -10.30
C ARG A 95 -13.67 -0.93 -10.65
N LEU A 96 -13.28 -1.72 -9.65
CA LEU A 96 -12.44 -2.91 -9.79
C LEU A 96 -13.18 -4.11 -10.39
N ARG A 97 -14.52 -4.05 -10.48
CA ARG A 97 -15.37 -5.11 -11.04
C ARG A 97 -15.15 -6.46 -10.35
N VAL A 98 -15.04 -6.42 -9.02
CA VAL A 98 -14.88 -7.59 -8.15
C VAL A 98 -15.88 -7.54 -7.01
N ASP A 99 -16.28 -8.70 -6.52
CA ASP A 99 -17.17 -8.81 -5.35
C ASP A 99 -16.42 -8.71 -4.02
N GLN A 100 -15.11 -8.97 -4.04
CA GLN A 100 -14.22 -8.97 -2.87
C GLN A 100 -12.83 -8.44 -3.26
N VAL A 101 -12.15 -7.77 -2.32
CA VAL A 101 -10.71 -7.49 -2.40
C VAL A 101 -9.96 -8.24 -1.29
N ASP A 102 -8.69 -8.56 -1.52
CA ASP A 102 -7.92 -9.30 -0.52
C ASP A 102 -7.54 -8.42 0.68
N LEU A 103 -7.09 -7.19 0.43
CA LEU A 103 -6.61 -6.30 1.48
C LEU A 103 -7.24 -4.90 1.35
N TRP A 104 -7.88 -4.42 2.42
CA TRP A 104 -8.40 -3.07 2.47
C TRP A 104 -7.67 -2.24 3.52
N GLN A 105 -7.11 -1.10 3.11
CA GLN A 105 -6.17 -0.34 3.94
C GLN A 105 -6.66 1.07 4.27
N MET A 106 -6.46 1.51 5.51
CA MET A 106 -6.74 2.89 5.92
C MET A 106 -5.64 3.81 5.40
N HIS A 107 -5.99 4.68 4.45
CA HIS A 107 -5.04 5.46 3.68
C HIS A 107 -4.56 6.69 4.47
N GLY A 108 -3.27 6.77 4.77
CA GLY A 108 -2.65 7.98 5.32
C GLY A 108 -3.03 8.25 6.78
N LEU A 109 -3.05 7.22 7.62
CA LEU A 109 -3.48 7.30 9.02
C LEU A 109 -2.36 7.83 9.94
N THR A 110 -1.95 9.08 9.74
CA THR A 110 -0.79 9.67 10.45
C THR A 110 -1.10 10.93 11.25
N ASN A 111 -2.31 11.47 11.16
CA ASN A 111 -2.75 12.63 11.93
C ASN A 111 -3.49 12.17 13.19
N PRO A 112 -3.02 12.51 14.42
CA PRO A 112 -3.61 12.03 15.68
C PRO A 112 -5.10 12.36 15.85
N VAL A 113 -5.53 13.58 15.49
CA VAL A 113 -6.94 13.99 15.60
C VAL A 113 -7.81 13.14 14.69
N SER A 114 -7.36 12.90 13.46
CA SER A 114 -8.09 12.01 12.54
C SER A 114 -8.04 10.54 12.97
N TRP A 115 -6.98 10.13 13.67
CA TRP A 115 -6.79 8.77 14.16
C TRP A 115 -7.81 8.43 15.24
N GLU A 116 -8.04 9.32 16.21
CA GLU A 116 -9.05 9.11 17.25
C GLU A 116 -10.44 8.93 16.66
N LYS A 117 -10.80 9.74 15.65
CA LYS A 117 -12.07 9.59 14.93
C LYS A 117 -12.16 8.25 14.19
N VAL A 118 -11.08 7.79 13.58
CA VAL A 118 -11.05 6.52 12.85
C VAL A 118 -11.22 5.32 13.77
N MET A 119 -10.59 5.35 14.94
CA MET A 119 -10.55 4.24 15.91
C MET A 119 -11.68 4.28 16.96
N GLY A 120 -12.44 5.37 17.00
CA GLY A 120 -13.58 5.57 17.89
C GLY A 120 -14.90 5.06 17.30
N PRO A 121 -15.99 5.05 18.10
CA PRO A 121 -17.30 4.58 17.65
C PRO A 121 -17.84 5.36 16.45
N GLY A 122 -18.38 4.65 15.46
CA GLY A 122 -18.83 5.23 14.18
C GLY A 122 -17.67 5.69 13.28
N GLY A 123 -16.44 5.35 13.66
CA GLY A 123 -15.22 5.60 12.90
C GLY A 123 -15.09 4.67 11.69
N ALA A 124 -14.09 4.94 10.86
CA ALA A 124 -13.83 4.08 9.71
C ALA A 124 -13.43 2.64 10.10
N LEU A 125 -12.88 2.41 11.29
CA LEU A 125 -12.53 1.05 11.75
C LEU A 125 -13.77 0.13 11.83
N ASP A 126 -14.91 0.64 12.29
CA ASP A 126 -16.15 -0.14 12.39
C ASP A 126 -16.59 -0.65 11.00
N ALA A 127 -16.47 0.20 9.96
CA ALA A 127 -16.78 -0.19 8.58
C ALA A 127 -15.79 -1.22 8.02
N PHE A 128 -14.51 -1.13 8.39
CA PHE A 128 -13.48 -2.09 7.98
C PHE A 128 -13.72 -3.47 8.61
N ILE A 129 -14.08 -3.50 9.90
CA ILE A 129 -14.45 -4.72 10.60
C ILE A 129 -15.70 -5.33 9.97
N GLU A 130 -16.77 -4.55 9.79
CA GLU A 130 -18.02 -5.04 9.19
C GLU A 130 -17.82 -5.56 7.75
N ALA A 131 -16.99 -4.88 6.95
CA ALA A 131 -16.67 -5.32 5.59
C ALA A 131 -15.96 -6.68 5.58
N ARG A 132 -15.04 -6.90 6.53
CA ARG A 132 -14.33 -8.18 6.68
C ARG A 132 -15.30 -9.28 7.12
N ASP A 133 -16.12 -8.99 8.12
CA ASP A 133 -17.05 -9.96 8.70
C ASP A 133 -18.15 -10.36 7.70
N LYS A 134 -18.50 -9.48 6.74
CA LYS A 134 -19.38 -9.78 5.60
C LYS A 134 -18.66 -10.42 4.41
N GLY A 135 -17.34 -10.62 4.47
CA GLY A 135 -16.55 -11.22 3.40
C GLY A 135 -16.35 -10.33 2.17
N LEU A 136 -16.52 -9.00 2.29
CA LEU A 136 -16.21 -8.06 1.20
C LEU A 136 -14.70 -7.79 1.09
N VAL A 137 -13.97 -8.00 2.19
CA VAL A 137 -12.52 -7.88 2.27
C VAL A 137 -11.97 -9.03 3.12
N ARG A 138 -10.75 -9.52 2.83
CA ARG A 138 -10.16 -10.63 3.62
C ARG A 138 -9.28 -10.13 4.76
N PHE A 139 -8.49 -9.10 4.50
CA PHE A 139 -7.47 -8.55 5.40
C PHE A 139 -7.58 -7.03 5.49
N LEU A 140 -7.10 -6.47 6.59
CA LEU A 140 -7.14 -5.05 6.91
C LEU A 140 -5.72 -4.51 7.12
N GLY A 141 -5.45 -3.32 6.61
CA GLY A 141 -4.14 -2.68 6.77
C GLY A 141 -4.20 -1.20 7.07
N ILE A 142 -3.04 -0.63 7.36
CA ILE A 142 -2.87 0.82 7.56
C ILE A 142 -1.72 1.34 6.71
N THR A 143 -1.90 2.51 6.11
CA THR A 143 -0.85 3.14 5.30
C THR A 143 -0.54 4.54 5.80
N GLY A 144 0.69 5.00 5.58
CA GLY A 144 1.06 6.35 5.96
C GLY A 144 2.27 6.90 5.23
N HIS A 145 2.45 8.20 5.39
CA HIS A 145 3.57 8.96 4.86
C HIS A 145 4.15 9.88 5.93
N GLY A 146 5.37 10.36 5.70
CA GLY A 146 6.02 11.35 6.56
C GLY A 146 6.70 10.72 7.77
N ASP A 147 7.27 11.56 8.61
CA ASP A 147 8.26 11.12 9.61
C ASP A 147 7.64 10.47 10.84
N LYS A 148 6.35 10.75 11.11
CA LYS A 148 5.64 10.23 12.28
C LYS A 148 4.98 8.87 12.04
N VAL A 149 4.97 8.38 10.79
CA VAL A 149 4.22 7.17 10.43
C VAL A 149 4.60 5.93 11.24
N PRO A 150 5.88 5.64 11.58
CA PRO A 150 6.15 4.38 12.24
C PRO A 150 5.60 4.36 13.68
N ALA A 151 5.70 5.48 14.40
CA ALA A 151 5.09 5.64 15.72
C ALA A 151 3.54 5.56 15.66
N MET A 152 2.91 6.21 14.67
CA MET A 152 1.46 6.15 14.49
C MET A 152 0.97 4.73 14.13
N HIS A 153 1.75 3.99 13.35
CA HIS A 153 1.44 2.59 13.02
C HIS A 153 1.55 1.70 14.24
N ARG A 154 2.56 1.88 15.11
CA ARG A 154 2.64 1.17 16.39
C ARG A 154 1.42 1.43 17.27
N GLN A 155 1.05 2.70 17.45
CA GLN A 155 -0.15 3.08 18.19
C GLN A 155 -1.42 2.44 17.60
N SER A 156 -1.51 2.34 16.27
CA SER A 156 -2.62 1.67 15.60
C SER A 156 -2.66 0.17 15.88
N LEU A 157 -1.50 -0.50 15.89
CA LEU A 157 -1.35 -1.92 16.23
C LEU A 157 -1.57 -2.24 17.72
N GLU A 158 -1.45 -1.25 18.60
CA GLU A 158 -1.87 -1.38 20.01
C GLU A 158 -3.40 -1.34 20.15
N ARG A 159 -4.08 -0.65 19.23
CA ARG A 159 -5.54 -0.47 19.26
C ARG A 159 -6.30 -1.58 18.55
N PHE A 160 -5.76 -2.10 17.45
CA PHE A 160 -6.39 -3.12 16.60
C PHE A 160 -5.33 -3.95 15.88
N ASP A 161 -5.57 -5.26 15.76
CA ASP A 161 -4.69 -6.20 15.08
C ASP A 161 -4.88 -6.13 13.56
N PHE A 162 -4.17 -5.19 12.91
CA PHE A 162 -4.09 -5.10 11.45
C PHE A 162 -3.13 -6.14 10.88
N ASP A 163 -3.46 -6.67 9.69
CA ASP A 163 -2.68 -7.69 8.98
C ASP A 163 -1.45 -7.11 8.27
N SER A 164 -1.46 -5.81 7.97
CA SER A 164 -0.33 -5.15 7.29
C SER A 164 -0.16 -3.67 7.62
N VAL A 165 1.08 -3.19 7.47
CA VAL A 165 1.44 -1.77 7.55
C VAL A 165 2.18 -1.35 6.28
N LEU A 166 1.92 -0.13 5.80
CA LEU A 166 2.63 0.45 4.66
C LEU A 166 3.23 1.81 5.03
N LEU A 167 4.54 1.97 4.81
CA LEU A 167 5.27 3.19 5.16
C LEU A 167 6.52 3.43 4.30
N PRO A 168 7.08 4.65 4.25
CA PRO A 168 8.30 4.93 3.51
C PRO A 168 9.51 4.16 4.05
N TYR A 169 10.31 3.56 3.18
CA TYR A 169 11.61 3.02 3.57
C TYR A 169 12.60 3.26 2.43
N ASN A 170 13.58 4.10 2.70
CA ASN A 170 14.66 4.46 1.77
C ASN A 170 15.84 4.99 2.58
N TYR A 171 17.00 5.00 1.95
CA TYR A 171 18.26 5.37 2.60
C TYR A 171 18.18 6.75 3.27
N LEU A 172 17.64 7.75 2.56
CA LEU A 172 17.54 9.14 3.04
C LEU A 172 16.65 9.25 4.27
N GLN A 173 15.51 8.56 4.27
CA GLN A 173 14.58 8.57 5.40
C GLN A 173 15.18 7.90 6.64
N MET A 174 15.94 6.80 6.45
CA MET A 174 16.64 6.11 7.54
C MET A 174 17.85 6.88 8.08
N GLN A 175 18.32 7.95 7.42
CA GLN A 175 19.33 8.86 7.99
C GLN A 175 18.76 9.76 9.10
N LYS A 176 17.43 9.82 9.28
CA LYS A 176 16.80 10.58 10.35
C LYS A 176 16.76 9.73 11.63
N PRO A 177 17.52 10.08 12.71
CA PRO A 177 17.68 9.18 13.85
C PRO A 177 16.37 8.76 14.52
N ARG A 178 15.43 9.71 14.67
CA ARG A 178 14.11 9.43 15.25
C ARG A 178 13.28 8.50 14.38
N TYR A 179 13.28 8.72 13.06
CA TYR A 179 12.57 7.86 12.13
C TYR A 179 13.11 6.43 12.17
N ALA A 180 14.44 6.29 12.12
CA ALA A 180 15.09 4.98 12.15
C ALA A 180 14.76 4.21 13.44
N THR A 181 14.76 4.89 14.57
CA THR A 181 14.38 4.31 15.87
C THR A 181 12.94 3.82 15.84
N ASP A 182 11.99 4.70 15.50
CA ASP A 182 10.56 4.37 15.45
C ASP A 182 10.26 3.26 14.41
N PHE A 183 10.96 3.27 13.27
CA PHE A 183 10.82 2.27 12.21
C PHE A 183 11.30 0.89 12.69
N ASN A 184 12.47 0.81 13.32
CA ASN A 184 13.02 -0.45 13.82
C ASN A 184 12.14 -1.05 14.94
N GLU A 185 11.60 -0.21 15.81
CA GLU A 185 10.63 -0.63 16.84
C GLU A 185 9.35 -1.19 16.22
N LEU A 186 8.81 -0.51 15.18
CA LEU A 186 7.64 -1.01 14.46
C LEU A 186 7.91 -2.34 13.76
N VAL A 187 9.01 -2.46 13.00
CA VAL A 187 9.34 -3.70 12.29
C VAL A 187 9.55 -4.85 13.27
N THR A 188 10.20 -4.59 14.40
CA THR A 188 10.35 -5.60 15.47
C THR A 188 8.99 -6.08 15.99
N LEU A 189 8.04 -5.16 16.19
CA LEU A 189 6.67 -5.50 16.58
C LEU A 189 5.95 -6.32 15.49
N CYS A 190 6.03 -5.88 14.23
CA CYS A 190 5.42 -6.57 13.10
C CYS A 190 5.96 -7.99 12.96
N ASN A 191 7.27 -8.18 13.04
CA ASN A 191 7.90 -9.51 12.97
C ASN A 191 7.44 -10.42 14.12
N LYS A 192 7.33 -9.89 15.34
CA LYS A 192 6.83 -10.66 16.50
C LYS A 192 5.37 -11.10 16.34
N ARG A 193 4.55 -10.29 15.67
CA ARG A 193 3.11 -10.54 15.45
C ARG A 193 2.80 -11.14 14.07
N ASN A 194 3.81 -11.44 13.26
CA ASN A 194 3.67 -11.89 11.87
C ASN A 194 2.80 -10.94 10.99
N ILE A 195 2.98 -9.63 11.14
CA ILE A 195 2.27 -8.59 10.37
C ILE A 195 3.12 -8.20 9.15
N ALA A 196 2.50 -8.08 7.98
CA ALA A 196 3.22 -7.76 6.76
C ALA A 196 3.71 -6.29 6.74
N VAL A 197 4.99 -6.08 6.43
CA VAL A 197 5.58 -4.75 6.28
C VAL A 197 5.74 -4.41 4.80
N GLN A 198 4.95 -3.45 4.32
CA GLN A 198 5.04 -2.89 2.97
C GLN A 198 5.85 -1.60 2.98
N THR A 199 6.76 -1.44 2.03
CA THR A 199 7.61 -0.26 1.90
C THR A 199 7.32 0.52 0.63
N ILE A 200 7.41 1.84 0.69
CA ILE A 200 7.26 2.74 -0.47
C ILE A 200 8.40 3.75 -0.56
N LYS A 201 8.48 4.42 -1.72
CA LYS A 201 9.41 5.52 -2.00
C LYS A 201 10.88 5.08 -1.95
N SER A 202 11.17 3.84 -2.34
CA SER A 202 12.53 3.31 -2.40
C SER A 202 13.41 4.09 -3.39
N VAL A 203 12.85 4.55 -4.51
CA VAL A 203 13.57 5.30 -5.56
C VAL A 203 13.49 6.82 -5.38
N VAL A 204 13.30 7.32 -4.16
CA VAL A 204 13.25 8.76 -3.91
C VAL A 204 14.62 9.42 -4.08
N ARG A 205 14.67 10.53 -4.83
CA ARG A 205 15.84 11.42 -4.88
C ARG A 205 15.71 12.57 -3.90
N ARG A 206 14.57 13.28 -3.92
CA ARG A 206 14.26 14.46 -3.07
C ARG A 206 12.79 14.87 -3.18
N SER A 207 12.34 15.78 -2.31
CA SER A 207 11.03 16.42 -2.45
C SER A 207 10.96 17.28 -3.72
N TRP A 208 9.82 17.32 -4.39
CA TRP A 208 9.57 18.25 -5.49
C TRP A 208 9.74 19.72 -5.05
N GLY A 209 9.35 20.04 -3.80
CA GLY A 209 9.33 21.41 -3.31
C GLY A 209 8.36 22.26 -4.15
N THR A 210 8.84 23.40 -4.65
CA THR A 210 8.08 24.30 -5.53
C THR A 210 8.23 23.98 -7.02
N ARG A 211 9.00 22.94 -7.38
CA ARG A 211 9.32 22.62 -8.77
C ARG A 211 8.17 21.87 -9.43
N PRO A 212 7.90 22.10 -10.73
CA PRO A 212 6.88 21.36 -11.44
C PRO A 212 7.26 19.87 -11.53
N PRO A 213 6.36 18.94 -11.19
CA PRO A 213 6.64 17.52 -11.33
C PRO A 213 6.82 17.12 -12.80
N THR A 214 7.91 16.43 -13.12
CA THR A 214 8.18 15.86 -14.46
C THR A 214 7.77 14.39 -14.59
N HIS A 215 7.51 13.73 -13.46
CA HIS A 215 7.14 12.32 -13.39
C HIS A 215 5.84 12.14 -12.62
N ASN A 216 5.15 11.03 -12.87
CA ASN A 216 3.93 10.68 -12.13
C ASN A 216 4.27 10.06 -10.75
N THR A 217 5.06 10.78 -9.95
CA THR A 217 5.42 10.43 -8.58
C THR A 217 4.85 11.46 -7.62
N TYR A 218 4.06 10.99 -6.66
CA TYR A 218 3.42 11.88 -5.70
C TYR A 218 4.41 12.27 -4.59
N PHE A 219 4.57 13.58 -4.35
CA PHE A 219 5.43 14.20 -3.32
C PHE A 219 6.96 14.13 -3.51
N TYR A 220 7.50 13.43 -4.51
CA TYR A 220 8.96 13.33 -4.66
C TYR A 220 9.45 13.19 -6.10
N GLU A 221 10.62 13.74 -6.36
CA GLU A 221 11.41 13.51 -7.57
C GLU A 221 12.10 12.13 -7.45
N PRO A 222 11.93 11.23 -8.43
CA PRO A 222 12.54 9.91 -8.40
C PRO A 222 14.02 9.93 -8.84
N LEU A 223 14.73 8.84 -8.58
CA LEU A 223 15.97 8.50 -9.26
C LEU A 223 15.67 8.11 -10.71
N GLU A 224 16.53 8.51 -11.65
CA GLU A 224 16.27 8.34 -13.09
C GLU A 224 17.25 7.39 -13.78
N THR A 225 18.45 7.18 -13.23
CA THR A 225 19.44 6.27 -13.83
C THR A 225 19.25 4.85 -13.31
N GLN A 226 19.37 3.86 -14.20
CA GLN A 226 19.22 2.45 -13.83
C GLN A 226 20.15 2.04 -12.68
N GLU A 227 21.41 2.48 -12.71
CA GLU A 227 22.38 2.19 -11.64
C GLU A 227 21.91 2.73 -10.27
N ALA A 228 21.33 3.94 -10.22
CA ALA A 228 20.83 4.51 -8.99
C ALA A 228 19.55 3.80 -8.51
N ILE A 229 18.66 3.46 -9.44
CA ILE A 229 17.44 2.70 -9.16
C ILE A 229 17.80 1.33 -8.58
N ASP A 230 18.70 0.59 -9.23
CA ASP A 230 19.14 -0.73 -8.78
C ASP A 230 19.72 -0.65 -7.36
N LYS A 231 20.64 0.29 -7.13
CA LYS A 231 21.28 0.49 -5.81
C LYS A 231 20.23 0.76 -4.72
N SER A 232 19.25 1.61 -5.01
CA SER A 232 18.21 1.99 -4.04
C SER A 232 17.19 0.87 -3.79
N VAL A 233 16.78 0.16 -4.84
CA VAL A 233 15.88 -1.00 -4.75
C VAL A 233 16.55 -2.14 -4.01
N HIS A 234 17.81 -2.46 -4.33
CA HIS A 234 18.59 -3.49 -3.61
C HIS A 234 18.78 -3.14 -2.14
N TRP A 235 19.06 -1.88 -1.81
CA TRP A 235 19.13 -1.42 -0.42
C TRP A 235 17.79 -1.61 0.30
N SER A 236 16.68 -1.25 -0.34
CA SER A 236 15.33 -1.40 0.23
C SER A 236 14.97 -2.88 0.45
N LEU A 237 15.23 -3.74 -0.54
CA LEU A 237 15.02 -5.19 -0.45
C LEU A 237 16.03 -5.90 0.45
N GLY A 238 17.06 -5.21 0.94
CA GLY A 238 17.93 -5.69 2.01
C GLY A 238 17.18 -5.92 3.32
N LEU A 239 16.05 -5.22 3.53
CA LEU A 239 15.10 -5.53 4.61
C LEU A 239 14.33 -6.81 4.25
N ARG A 240 14.80 -7.94 4.79
CA ARG A 240 14.39 -9.30 4.38
C ARG A 240 12.89 -9.56 4.51
N ASP A 241 12.27 -9.11 5.60
CA ASP A 241 10.87 -9.38 5.92
C ASP A 241 9.98 -8.19 5.52
N SER A 242 10.15 -7.73 4.29
CA SER A 242 9.36 -6.62 3.75
C SER A 242 9.06 -6.75 2.26
N PHE A 243 8.01 -6.04 1.84
CA PHE A 243 7.49 -6.02 0.49
C PHE A 243 7.59 -4.61 -0.10
N LEU A 244 8.36 -4.45 -1.16
CA LEU A 244 8.50 -3.16 -1.83
C LEU A 244 7.33 -2.91 -2.77
N VAL A 245 6.53 -1.88 -2.49
CA VAL A 245 5.52 -1.34 -3.40
C VAL A 245 6.19 -0.31 -4.31
N THR A 246 6.17 -0.58 -5.62
CA THR A 246 6.85 0.22 -6.66
C THR A 246 6.12 1.51 -7.01
#